data_AF-A0A527HJA1-F1
#
_entry.id   AF-A0A527HJA1-F1
#
_cell.length_a   1.000
_cell.length_b   1.000
_cell.length_c   1.000
_cell.angle_alpha   90.00
_cell.angle_beta   90.00
_cell.angle_gamma   90.00
#
_symmetry.space_group_name_H-M   'P 1'
#
loop_
_entity.id
_entity.type
_entity.pdbx_description
1 polymer ?
#
loop_
_entity_poly.entity_id
_entity_poly.type
_entity_poly.pdbx_seq_one_letter_code
_entity_poly.pdbx_strand_id
1 'polypeptide(L)'
;MPYIRESIITTVNKAGNVHIAPIGIIAENDGWVIAPFRPSVTLDNLAEVPFAIANYTDDVRVFAGCLTGRKHWPTVPVDGFPVPRLEASLAYSGLQV
;
A
#
# COMPACT_ATOMS: atom_id res chain seq x y z
N MET A 1 6.69 -17.42 14.69
CA MET A 1 5.64 -16.52 14.17
C MET A 1 6.28 -15.71 13.06
N PRO A 2 5.65 -15.57 11.88
CA PRO A 2 6.20 -14.73 10.83
C PRO A 2 6.21 -13.27 11.30
N TYR A 3 7.21 -12.50 10.86
CA TYR A 3 7.24 -11.06 11.13
C TYR A 3 6.24 -10.38 10.20
N ILE A 4 5.25 -9.71 10.78
CA ILE A 4 4.23 -8.94 10.05
C ILE A 4 4.47 -7.47 10.34
N ARG A 5 4.57 -6.67 9.27
CA ARG A 5 4.69 -5.21 9.38
C ARG A 5 3.38 -4.56 8.96
N GLU A 6 2.64 -4.07 9.94
CA GLU A 6 1.44 -3.27 9.71
C GLU A 6 1.80 -1.99 8.95
N SER A 7 1.24 -1.84 7.75
CA SER A 7 1.60 -0.79 6.80
C SER A 7 0.36 -0.25 6.11
N ILE A 8 0.48 0.92 5.50
CA ILE A 8 -0.51 1.39 4.52
C ILE A 8 0.01 1.07 3.13
N ILE A 9 -0.76 0.32 2.35
CA ILE A 9 -0.42 0.00 0.97
C ILE A 9 -1.11 1.02 0.06
N THR A 10 -0.31 1.63 -0.82
CA THR A 10 -0.84 2.31 -2.01
C THR A 10 -0.65 1.41 -3.23
N THR A 11 -1.68 1.34 -4.07
CA THR A 11 -1.66 0.71 -5.40
C THR A 11 -2.39 1.60 -6.39
N VAL A 12 -2.25 1.32 -7.69
CA VAL A 12 -2.98 2.03 -8.75
C VAL A 12 -3.62 1.04 -9.71
N ASN A 13 -4.76 1.40 -10.30
CA ASN A 13 -5.27 0.68 -11.47
C ASN A 13 -4.67 1.22 -12.78
N LYS A 14 -5.00 0.60 -13.92
CA LYS A 14 -4.54 1.07 -15.25
C LYS A 14 -4.93 2.50 -15.62
N ALA A 15 -5.98 3.04 -15.00
CA ALA A 15 -6.40 4.42 -15.19
C ALA A 15 -5.62 5.42 -14.30
N GLY A 16 -4.70 4.94 -13.46
CA GLY A 16 -3.91 5.75 -12.54
C GLY A 16 -4.66 6.13 -11.25
N ASN A 17 -5.84 5.56 -11.00
CA ASN A 17 -6.56 5.83 -9.76
C ASN A 17 -5.88 5.13 -8.58
N VAL A 18 -5.50 5.91 -7.57
CA VAL A 18 -4.84 5.41 -6.37
C VAL A 18 -5.84 4.74 -5.45
N HIS A 19 -5.48 3.57 -4.93
CA HIS A 19 -6.15 2.93 -3.82
C HIS A 19 -5.22 2.90 -2.60
N ILE A 20 -5.79 3.12 -1.41
CA ILE A 20 -5.06 3.22 -0.13
C ILE A 20 -5.75 2.28 0.86
N ALA A 21 -5.02 1.30 1.40
CA ALA A 21 -5.57 0.33 2.33
C ALA A 21 -4.54 -0.13 3.39
N PRO A 22 -4.95 -0.37 4.65
CA PRO A 22 -4.08 -0.99 5.65
C PRO A 22 -3.89 -2.48 5.33
N ILE A 23 -2.65 -2.93 5.26
CA ILE A 23 -2.28 -4.35 5.08
C ILE A 23 -1.00 -4.64 5.89
N GLY A 24 -1.04 -5.73 6.66
CA GLY A 24 0.16 -6.33 7.22
C GLY A 24 0.93 -7.10 6.15
N ILE A 25 2.11 -6.61 5.77
CA ILE A 25 3.01 -7.34 4.87
C ILE A 25 3.86 -8.33 5.69
N ILE A 26 4.04 -9.52 5.15
CA ILE A 26 4.69 -10.63 5.86
C ILE A 26 6.11 -10.74 5.33
N ALA A 27 7.13 -10.68 6.21
CA ALA A 27 8.49 -10.93 5.80
C ALA A 27 8.66 -12.41 5.45
N GLU A 28 9.16 -12.68 4.26
CA GLU A 28 9.42 -14.03 3.77
C GLU A 28 10.66 -14.02 2.88
N ASN A 29 11.65 -14.85 3.22
CA ASN A 29 12.98 -14.86 2.60
C ASN A 29 13.59 -13.44 2.54
N ASP A 30 14.05 -13.01 1.37
CA ASP A 30 14.64 -11.68 1.14
C ASP A 30 13.60 -10.64 0.70
N GLY A 31 12.31 -10.91 0.90
CA GLY A 31 11.21 -10.09 0.39
C GLY A 31 10.00 -9.99 1.31
N TRP A 32 8.88 -9.63 0.69
CA TRP A 32 7.59 -9.42 1.35
C TRP A 32 6.49 -10.17 0.63
N VAL A 33 5.59 -10.79 1.39
CA VAL A 33 4.31 -11.29 0.90
C VAL A 33 3.24 -10.23 1.19
N ILE A 34 2.60 -9.75 0.13
CA ILE A 34 1.36 -8.96 0.20
C ILE A 34 0.20 -9.93 -0.01
N ALA A 35 -0.59 -10.20 1.04
CA ALA A 35 -1.69 -11.15 1.01
C ALA A 35 -3.06 -10.44 1.16
N PRO A 36 -3.55 -9.73 0.12
CA PRO A 36 -4.84 -9.04 0.19
C PRO A 36 -6.00 -10.03 0.19
N PHE A 37 -7.10 -9.67 0.86
CA PHE A 37 -8.33 -10.48 0.83
C PHE A 37 -8.93 -10.58 -0.58
N ARG A 38 -9.69 -11.65 -0.82
CA ARG A 38 -10.50 -11.83 -2.02
C ARG A 38 -11.99 -11.67 -1.65
N PRO A 39 -12.75 -10.78 -2.31
CA PRO A 39 -12.32 -9.76 -3.27
C PRO A 39 -11.69 -8.52 -2.61
N SER A 40 -10.77 -7.83 -3.29
CA SER A 40 -10.31 -6.51 -2.86
C SER A 40 -9.72 -5.67 -4.00
N VAL A 41 -9.88 -4.35 -3.91
CA VAL A 41 -9.31 -3.39 -4.88
C VAL A 41 -7.78 -3.45 -4.91
N THR A 42 -7.13 -3.71 -3.77
CA THR A 42 -5.68 -3.92 -3.74
C THR A 42 -5.27 -5.10 -4.63
N LEU A 43 -5.98 -6.22 -4.55
CA LEU A 43 -5.69 -7.39 -5.38
C LEU A 43 -5.96 -7.11 -6.86
N ASP A 44 -7.09 -6.47 -7.18
CA ASP A 44 -7.45 -6.13 -8.56
C ASP A 44 -6.40 -5.19 -9.18
N ASN A 45 -5.97 -4.18 -8.42
CA ASN A 45 -4.90 -3.27 -8.84
C ASN A 45 -3.58 -4.00 -9.06
N LEU A 46 -3.17 -4.90 -8.15
CA LEU A 46 -1.92 -5.66 -8.29
C LEU A 46 -1.94 -6.62 -9.50
N ALA A 47 -3.12 -7.12 -9.89
CA ALA A 47 -3.26 -7.92 -11.10
C ALA A 47 -3.13 -7.09 -12.39
N GLU A 48 -3.43 -5.79 -12.33
CA GLU A 48 -3.35 -4.87 -13.47
C GLU A 48 -2.02 -4.12 -13.59
N VAL A 49 -1.50 -3.64 -12.45
CA VAL A 49 -0.26 -2.88 -12.28
C VAL A 49 0.48 -3.54 -11.11
N PRO A 50 1.47 -4.41 -11.37
CA PRO A 50 2.10 -5.28 -10.35
C PRO A 50 3.12 -4.51 -9.50
N PHE A 51 2.73 -3.32 -9.03
CA PHE A 51 3.52 -2.45 -8.18
C PHE A 51 2.68 -1.98 -7.00
N ALA A 52 3.33 -1.86 -5.85
CA ALA A 52 2.76 -1.29 -4.65
C ALA A 52 3.82 -0.47 -3.91
N ILE A 53 3.37 0.45 -3.06
CA ILE A 53 4.24 1.04 -2.04
C ILE A 53 3.71 0.65 -0.66
N ALA A 54 4.58 0.05 0.15
CA ALA A 54 4.36 -0.09 1.57
C ALA A 54 4.81 1.18 2.29
N ASN A 55 3.84 1.93 2.80
CA ASN A 55 4.04 3.20 3.48
C ASN A 55 4.15 2.97 4.98
N TYR A 56 5.23 3.47 5.58
CA TYR A 56 5.46 3.41 7.01
C TYR A 56 5.17 4.77 7.61
N THR A 57 4.08 4.87 8.36
CA THR A 57 3.61 6.10 8.99
C THR A 57 3.19 5.80 10.43
N ASP A 58 3.42 6.75 11.32
CA ASP A 58 2.91 6.75 12.70
C ASP A 58 1.56 7.47 12.82
N ASP A 59 1.05 8.06 11.73
CA ASP A 59 -0.25 8.71 11.71
C ASP A 59 -1.39 7.66 11.71
N VAL A 60 -1.80 7.28 12.92
CA VAL A 60 -2.90 6.36 13.17
C VAL A 60 -4.23 6.81 12.54
N ARG A 61 -4.40 8.09 12.19
CA ARG A 61 -5.60 8.58 11.52
C ARG A 61 -5.72 8.03 10.10
N VAL A 62 -4.60 7.72 9.43
CA VAL A 62 -4.62 7.11 8.09
C VAL A 62 -5.21 5.71 8.16
N PHE A 63 -4.72 4.89 9.11
CA PHE A 63 -5.25 3.56 9.38
C PHE A 63 -6.75 3.61 9.72
N ALA A 64 -7.12 4.41 10.71
CA ALA A 64 -8.51 4.55 11.14
C ALA A 64 -9.41 5.09 10.01
N GLY A 65 -8.94 6.06 9.24
CA GLY A 65 -9.69 6.68 8.15
C GLY A 65 -10.05 5.70 7.04
N CYS A 66 -9.10 4.86 6.62
CA CYS A 66 -9.34 3.83 5.60
C CYS A 66 -10.49 2.89 6.00
N LEU A 67 -10.65 2.63 7.30
CA LEU A 67 -11.70 1.76 7.85
C LEU A 67 -13.00 2.50 8.19
N THR A 68 -12.97 3.83 8.33
CA THR A 68 -14.11 4.66 8.79
C THR A 68 -14.65 5.60 7.71
N GLY A 69 -14.24 5.41 6.45
CA GLY A 69 -14.78 6.12 5.29
C GLY A 69 -13.92 7.28 4.76
N ARG A 70 -12.89 7.70 5.49
CA ARG A 70 -11.87 8.64 4.99
C ARG A 70 -10.78 7.88 4.22
N LYS A 71 -11.08 7.56 2.97
CA LYS A 71 -10.21 6.72 2.10
C LYS A 71 -9.21 7.50 1.26
N HIS A 72 -9.39 8.81 1.11
CA HIS A 72 -8.47 9.67 0.36
C HIS A 72 -7.51 10.36 1.32
N TRP A 73 -6.22 10.20 1.05
CA TRP A 73 -5.12 10.81 1.78
C TRP A 73 -4.14 11.41 0.78
N PRO A 74 -3.46 12.52 1.09
CA PRO A 74 -2.47 13.11 0.21
C PRO A 74 -1.36 12.11 -0.14
N THR A 75 -1.04 12.04 -1.42
CA THR A 75 0.04 11.23 -1.96
C THR A 75 1.00 12.11 -2.74
N VAL A 76 2.24 11.66 -2.83
CA VAL A 76 3.30 12.32 -3.60
C VAL A 76 3.92 11.32 -4.58
N PRO A 77 4.28 11.77 -5.80
CA PRO A 77 4.91 10.90 -6.79
C PRO A 77 6.27 10.39 -6.30
N VAL A 78 6.67 9.22 -6.80
CA VAL A 78 7.99 8.65 -6.60
C VAL A 78 8.63 8.53 -7.99
N ASP A 79 9.79 9.15 -8.17
CA ASP A 79 10.46 9.19 -9.46
C ASP A 79 10.74 7.78 -9.99
N GLY A 80 10.34 7.52 -11.24
CA GLY A 80 10.51 6.23 -11.89
C GLY A 80 9.62 5.10 -11.35
N PHE A 81 8.63 5.39 -10.50
CA PHE A 81 7.74 4.38 -9.92
C PHE A 81 6.26 4.70 -10.24
N PRO A 82 5.44 3.72 -10.67
CA PRO A 82 4.07 3.99 -11.16
C PRO A 82 3.06 4.26 -10.03
N VAL A 83 3.43 3.96 -8.78
CA VAL A 83 2.57 4.11 -7.61
C VAL A 83 3.09 5.27 -6.76
N PRO A 84 2.24 6.22 -6.36
CA PRO A 84 2.67 7.27 -5.45
C PRO A 84 2.69 6.78 -3.99
N ARG A 85 3.55 7.36 -3.16
CA ARG A 85 3.58 7.10 -1.71
C ARG A 85 2.65 8.06 -0.98
N LEU A 86 2.27 7.76 0.26
CA LEU A 86 1.64 8.75 1.13
C LEU A 86 2.59 9.92 1.38
N GLU A 87 2.05 11.13 1.42
CA GLU A 87 2.81 12.31 1.85
C GLU A 87 3.30 12.14 3.30
N ALA A 88 2.44 11.62 4.17
CA ALA A 88 2.68 11.39 5.61
C ALA A 88 3.54 10.15 5.93
N SER A 89 4.23 9.57 4.95
CA SER A 89 5.17 8.46 5.19
C SER A 89 6.47 8.96 5.82
N LEU A 90 6.90 8.30 6.90
CA LEU A 90 8.25 8.44 7.45
C LEU A 90 9.29 7.73 6.59
N ALA A 91 8.90 6.58 6.03
CA ALA A 91 9.69 5.79 5.09
C ALA A 91 8.74 4.95 4.22
N TYR A 92 9.26 4.36 3.15
CA TYR A 92 8.49 3.48 2.30
C TYR A 92 9.35 2.41 1.64
N SER A 93 8.72 1.32 1.23
CA SER A 93 9.32 0.31 0.33
C SER A 93 8.52 0.27 -0.97
N GLY A 94 9.21 0.46 -2.09
CA GLY A 94 8.66 0.15 -3.41
C GLY A 94 8.71 -1.35 -3.64
N LEU A 95 7.58 -1.94 -4.03
CA LEU A 95 7.41 -3.38 -4.19
C LEU A 95 6.90 -3.69 -5.59
N GLN A 96 7.46 -4.72 -6.21
CA GLN A 96 7.00 -5.28 -7.48
C GLN A 96 6.60 -6.75 -7.26
N VAL A 97 5.44 -7.14 -7.79
CA VAL A 97 4.92 -8.52 -7.75
C VAL A 97 5.47 -9.34 -8.91
#